data_AF-A0A973QZS3-F1
#
_entry.id   AF-A0A973QZS3-F1
#
_cell.length_a   1.000
_cell.length_b   1.000
_cell.length_c   1.000
_cell.angle_alpha   90.00
_cell.angle_beta   90.00
_cell.angle_gamma   90.00
#
_symmetry.space_group_name_H-M   'P 1'
#
loop_
_entity.id
_entity.type
_entity.pdbx_description
1 polymer ?
#
loop_
_entity_poly.entity_id
_entity_poly.type
_entity_poly.pdbx_seq_one_letter_code
_entity_poly.pdbx_strand_id
1 'polypeptide(L)'
;MNAMQISSQRATPVSVAVSPLAVRLANIAAGLGVALFVLTMAVAALGTDPGSTVWSRAGGVLAGSLICLVMVKKARAGGRGAYTRVRWIAAVAGVAMMVTAVIAGSFPLWFRAEQAVHALVIGALAWALNAPALLGNRSGRSR
;
A
#
# COMPACT_ATOMS: atom_id res chain seq x y z
N MET A 1 13.06 -44.84 -27.48
CA MET A 1 12.29 -44.40 -26.30
C MET A 1 13.12 -43.37 -25.54
N ASN A 2 13.03 -42.07 -25.82
CA ASN A 2 13.66 -40.99 -25.00
C ASN A 2 13.29 -39.55 -25.43
N ALA A 3 12.02 -39.28 -25.77
CA ALA A 3 11.57 -37.92 -26.15
C ALA A 3 10.38 -37.40 -25.32
N MET A 4 9.89 -38.18 -24.34
CA MET A 4 8.62 -37.92 -23.65
C MET A 4 8.80 -37.57 -22.17
N GLN A 5 9.90 -36.91 -21.81
CA GLN A 5 10.17 -36.43 -20.44
C GLN A 5 10.46 -34.93 -20.33
N ILE A 6 10.50 -34.19 -21.45
CA ILE A 6 10.88 -32.76 -21.46
C ILE A 6 9.66 -31.82 -21.33
N SER A 7 8.43 -32.29 -21.50
CA SER A 7 7.23 -31.43 -21.64
C SER A 7 6.43 -31.14 -20.35
N SER A 8 6.92 -31.52 -19.16
CA SER A 8 6.14 -31.34 -17.91
C SER A 8 6.88 -30.61 -16.78
N GLN A 9 7.83 -29.72 -17.11
CA GLN A 9 8.06 -28.57 -16.22
C GLN A 9 6.91 -27.57 -16.37
N ARG A 10 5.71 -27.98 -15.93
CA ARG A 10 4.64 -27.05 -15.64
C ARG A 10 5.16 -26.21 -14.47
N ALA A 11 5.72 -25.04 -14.79
CA ALA A 11 6.15 -24.04 -13.84
C ALA A 11 5.08 -24.00 -12.75
N THR A 12 5.42 -24.50 -11.55
CA THR A 12 4.51 -24.45 -10.42
C THR A 12 4.08 -23.01 -10.33
N PRO A 13 2.77 -22.71 -10.29
CA PRO A 13 2.38 -21.35 -10.07
C PRO A 13 3.04 -20.98 -8.75
N VAL A 14 4.07 -20.12 -8.78
CA VAL A 14 4.58 -19.47 -7.58
C VAL A 14 3.34 -18.77 -7.04
N SER A 15 2.64 -19.44 -6.14
CA SER A 15 1.53 -18.91 -5.39
C SER A 15 2.24 -17.93 -4.50
N VAL A 16 2.27 -16.67 -4.94
CA VAL A 16 2.81 -15.62 -4.12
C VAL A 16 1.83 -15.49 -2.97
N ALA A 17 2.11 -16.24 -1.91
CA ALA A 17 1.26 -16.29 -0.73
C ALA A 17 1.31 -14.89 -0.12
N VAL A 18 0.22 -14.14 -0.31
CA VAL A 18 0.05 -12.85 0.36
C VAL A 18 0.01 -13.12 1.85
N SER A 19 0.97 -12.57 2.59
CA SER A 19 1.08 -12.83 4.03
C SER A 19 -0.16 -12.29 4.78
N PRO A 20 -0.59 -12.93 5.88
CA PRO A 20 -1.66 -12.40 6.73
C PRO A 20 -1.40 -10.96 7.20
N LEU A 21 -0.13 -10.62 7.41
CA LEU A 21 0.32 -9.27 7.74
C LEU A 21 -0.03 -8.26 6.65
N ALA A 22 0.24 -8.57 5.37
CA ALA A 22 -0.10 -7.67 4.26
C ALA A 22 -1.62 -7.41 4.18
N VAL A 23 -2.43 -8.42 4.48
CA VAL A 23 -3.90 -8.26 4.56
C VAL A 23 -4.30 -7.35 5.71
N ARG A 24 -3.74 -7.56 6.90
CA ARG A 24 -4.00 -6.73 8.09
C ARG A 24 -3.59 -5.28 7.85
N LEU A 25 -2.40 -5.04 7.31
CA LEU A 25 -1.90 -3.70 7.00
C LEU A 25 -2.75 -3.01 5.94
N ALA A 26 -3.22 -3.72 4.91
CA ALA A 26 -4.13 -3.16 3.92
C ALA A 26 -5.50 -2.77 4.52
N ASN A 27 -6.04 -3.58 5.43
CA ASN A 27 -7.27 -3.23 6.16
C ASN A 27 -7.05 -2.01 7.07
N ILE A 28 -5.93 -1.96 7.80
CA ILE A 28 -5.58 -0.82 8.66
C ILE A 28 -5.43 0.45 7.83
N ALA A 29 -4.72 0.40 6.70
CA ALA A 29 -4.55 1.56 5.82
C ALA A 29 -5.90 2.06 5.28
N ALA A 30 -6.79 1.15 4.85
CA ALA A 30 -8.13 1.51 4.41
C ALA A 30 -8.96 2.15 5.54
N GLY A 31 -8.97 1.53 6.72
CA GLY A 31 -9.66 2.06 7.89
C GLY A 31 -9.13 3.44 8.31
N LEU A 32 -7.81 3.62 8.31
CA LEU A 32 -7.16 4.90 8.57
C LEU A 32 -7.55 5.93 7.51
N GLY A 33 -7.51 5.59 6.21
CA GLY A 33 -7.94 6.49 5.15
C GLY A 33 -9.39 6.96 5.31
N VAL A 34 -10.30 6.07 5.71
CA VAL A 34 -11.70 6.41 6.03
C VAL A 34 -11.77 7.34 7.24
N ALA A 35 -11.11 6.98 8.35
CA ALA A 35 -11.11 7.77 9.57
C ALA A 35 -10.59 9.20 9.35
N LEU A 36 -9.50 9.35 8.56
CA LEU A 36 -8.92 10.64 8.21
C LEU A 36 -9.86 11.49 7.35
N PHE A 37 -10.54 10.87 6.40
CA PHE A 37 -11.52 11.57 5.57
C PHE A 37 -12.72 12.05 6.41
N VAL A 38 -13.19 11.21 7.34
CA VAL A 38 -14.25 11.57 8.29
C VAL A 38 -13.81 12.68 9.23
N LEU A 39 -12.56 12.67 9.71
CA LEU A 39 -12.02 13.75 10.53
C LEU A 39 -11.95 15.08 9.75
N THR A 40 -11.51 15.05 8.49
CA THR A 40 -11.54 16.22 7.60
C THR A 40 -12.96 16.76 7.46
N MET A 41 -13.95 15.86 7.35
CA MET A 41 -15.37 16.23 7.31
C MET A 41 -15.86 16.85 8.62
N ALA A 42 -15.46 16.32 9.77
CA ALA A 42 -15.80 16.87 11.07
C ALA A 42 -15.22 18.28 11.25
N VAL A 43 -13.96 18.52 10.87
CA VAL A 43 -13.34 19.85 10.90
C VAL A 43 -14.11 20.84 10.03
N ALA A 44 -14.48 20.45 8.81
CA ALA A 44 -15.30 21.27 7.93
C ALA A 44 -16.68 21.58 8.53
N ALA A 45 -17.32 20.58 9.15
CA ALA A 45 -18.63 20.74 9.80
C ALA A 45 -18.59 21.67 11.02
N LEU A 46 -17.44 21.80 11.69
CA LEU A 46 -17.22 22.74 12.79
C LEU A 46 -16.96 24.19 12.30
N GLY A 47 -17.13 24.46 11.00
CA GLY A 47 -16.99 25.79 10.42
C GLY A 47 -15.57 26.19 10.06
N THR A 48 -14.60 25.28 10.16
CA THR A 48 -13.23 25.51 9.71
C THR A 48 -13.08 24.98 8.28
N ASP A 49 -13.02 25.86 7.28
CA ASP A 49 -12.78 25.43 5.89
C ASP A 49 -11.37 24.81 5.76
N PRO A 50 -11.24 23.51 5.45
CA PRO A 50 -9.94 22.87 5.26
C PRO A 50 -9.21 23.37 4.01
N GLY A 51 -9.93 23.99 3.07
CA GLY A 51 -9.42 24.41 1.77
C GLY A 51 -9.35 23.27 0.75
N SER A 52 -9.39 23.64 -0.54
CA SER A 52 -9.42 22.71 -1.67
C SER A 52 -8.22 21.75 -1.73
N THR A 53 -7.04 22.21 -1.30
CA THR A 53 -5.83 21.38 -1.27
C THR A 53 -5.98 20.22 -0.28
N VAL A 54 -6.49 20.45 0.93
CA VAL A 54 -6.70 19.38 1.94
C VAL A 54 -7.69 18.36 1.41
N TRP A 55 -8.77 18.82 0.78
CA TRP A 55 -9.78 17.96 0.17
C TRP A 55 -9.23 17.03 -0.90
N SER A 56 -8.43 17.57 -1.83
CA SER A 56 -7.80 16.77 -2.89
C SER A 56 -6.91 15.66 -2.30
N ARG A 57 -6.18 15.97 -1.21
CA ARG A 57 -5.26 15.03 -0.57
C ARG A 57 -6.01 13.99 0.27
N ALA A 58 -6.99 14.39 1.06
CA ALA A 58 -7.82 13.47 1.84
C ALA A 58 -8.55 12.47 0.92
N GLY A 59 -9.12 12.96 -0.20
CA GLY A 59 -9.74 12.11 -1.21
C GLY A 59 -8.75 11.15 -1.87
N GLY A 60 -7.55 11.64 -2.24
CA GLY A 60 -6.50 10.80 -2.82
C GLY A 60 -6.00 9.71 -1.88
N VAL A 61 -5.84 10.03 -0.59
CA VAL A 61 -5.44 9.09 0.47
C VAL A 61 -6.50 8.00 0.66
N LEU A 62 -7.77 8.38 0.74
CA LEU A 62 -8.90 7.46 0.84
C LEU A 62 -8.96 6.53 -0.38
N ALA A 63 -8.92 7.09 -1.58
CA ALA A 63 -8.96 6.31 -2.81
C ALA A 63 -7.76 5.33 -2.89
N GLY A 64 -6.55 5.81 -2.61
CA GLY A 64 -5.34 5.01 -2.63
C GLY A 64 -5.38 3.83 -1.64
N SER A 65 -5.83 4.07 -0.41
CA SER A 65 -5.89 3.01 0.61
C SER A 65 -6.94 1.94 0.28
N LEU A 66 -8.09 2.34 -0.27
CA LEU A 66 -9.12 1.41 -0.75
C LEU A 66 -8.64 0.60 -1.97
N ILE A 67 -7.94 1.23 -2.92
CA ILE A 67 -7.35 0.53 -4.07
C ILE A 67 -6.34 -0.51 -3.59
N CYS A 68 -5.46 -0.17 -2.64
CA CYS A 68 -4.54 -1.12 -2.03
C CYS A 68 -5.29 -2.30 -1.42
N LEU A 69 -6.34 -2.07 -0.65
CA LEU A 69 -7.15 -3.13 -0.05
C LEU A 69 -7.77 -4.07 -1.09
N VAL A 70 -8.38 -3.50 -2.13
CA VAL A 70 -8.99 -4.27 -3.22
C VAL A 70 -7.93 -5.11 -3.93
N MET A 71 -6.77 -4.53 -4.25
CA MET A 71 -5.72 -5.25 -4.95
C MET A 71 -5.07 -6.34 -4.08
N VAL A 72 -4.90 -6.11 -2.77
CA VAL A 72 -4.46 -7.16 -1.84
C VAL A 72 -5.47 -8.31 -1.81
N LYS A 73 -6.77 -8.03 -1.75
CA LYS A 73 -7.81 -9.07 -1.82
C LYS A 73 -7.77 -9.84 -3.15
N LYS A 74 -7.59 -9.16 -4.28
CA LYS A 74 -7.43 -9.80 -5.60
C LYS A 74 -6.14 -10.62 -5.72
N ALA A 75 -5.05 -10.16 -5.12
CA ALA A 75 -3.79 -10.88 -5.07
C ALA A 75 -3.92 -12.18 -4.24
N ARG A 76 -4.64 -12.14 -3.11
CA ARG A 76 -4.97 -13.35 -2.32
C ARG A 76 -5.78 -14.37 -3.13
N ALA A 77 -6.64 -13.91 -4.04
CA ALA A 77 -7.43 -14.76 -4.92
C ALA A 77 -6.63 -15.37 -6.10
N GLY A 78 -5.31 -15.21 -6.13
CA GLY A 78 -4.43 -15.81 -7.15
C GLY A 78 -4.02 -14.87 -8.30
N GLY A 79 -4.40 -13.59 -8.25
CA GLY A 79 -4.08 -12.63 -9.30
C GLY A 79 -2.62 -12.15 -9.28
N ARG A 80 -1.73 -12.78 -10.05
CA ARG A 80 -0.32 -12.34 -10.22
C ARG A 80 -0.19 -10.88 -10.65
N GLY A 81 -1.02 -10.43 -11.59
CA GLY A 81 -1.03 -9.03 -12.04
C GLY A 81 -1.49 -8.04 -10.96
N ALA A 82 -2.41 -8.45 -10.08
CA ALA A 82 -2.85 -7.62 -8.95
C ALA A 82 -1.74 -7.45 -7.90
N TYR A 83 -0.95 -8.50 -7.67
CA TYR A 83 0.18 -8.46 -6.74
C TYR A 83 1.29 -7.49 -7.19
N THR A 84 1.65 -7.48 -8.48
CA THR A 84 2.66 -6.53 -8.99
C THR A 84 2.12 -5.09 -8.94
N ARG A 85 0.86 -4.87 -9.32
CA ARG A 85 0.24 -3.55 -9.27
C ARG A 85 0.19 -2.99 -7.84
N VAL A 86 -0.19 -3.80 -6.85
CA VAL A 86 -0.29 -3.32 -5.46
C VAL A 86 1.06 -2.96 -4.85
N ARG A 87 2.15 -3.64 -5.24
CA ARG A 87 3.52 -3.28 -4.80
C ARG A 87 3.90 -1.87 -5.25
N TRP A 88 3.67 -1.55 -6.53
CA TRP A 88 3.97 -0.23 -7.06
C TRP A 88 3.04 0.84 -6.50
N ILE A 89 1.74 0.56 -6.42
CA ILE A 89 0.76 1.51 -5.87
C ILE A 89 1.10 1.83 -4.41
N ALA A 90 1.38 0.82 -3.57
CA ALA A 90 1.74 1.05 -2.17
C ALA A 90 3.05 1.84 -2.03
N ALA A 91 4.08 1.51 -2.82
CA ALA A 91 5.34 2.26 -2.78
C ALA A 91 5.17 3.73 -3.18
N VAL A 92 4.51 3.98 -4.31
CA VAL A 92 4.27 5.35 -4.82
C VAL A 92 3.38 6.14 -3.86
N ALA A 93 2.30 5.53 -3.36
CA ALA A 93 1.41 6.18 -2.40
C ALA A 93 2.14 6.55 -1.11
N GLY A 94 2.97 5.64 -0.57
CA GLY A 94 3.76 5.90 0.63
C GLY A 94 4.73 7.08 0.46
N VAL A 95 5.43 7.13 -0.68
CA VAL A 95 6.34 8.26 -1.00
C VAL A 95 5.56 9.57 -1.11
N ALA A 96 4.44 9.59 -1.83
CA ALA A 96 3.62 10.79 -1.96
C ALA A 96 3.09 11.31 -0.61
N MET A 97 2.69 10.41 0.28
CA MET A 97 2.28 10.76 1.64
C MET A 97 3.44 11.31 2.48
N MET A 98 4.63 10.70 2.40
CA MET A 98 5.82 11.16 3.10
C MET A 98 6.24 12.56 2.64
N VAL A 99 6.23 12.82 1.32
CA VAL A 99 6.47 14.16 0.76
C VAL A 99 5.48 15.18 1.32
N THR A 100 4.20 14.83 1.37
CA THR A 100 3.16 15.71 1.93
C THR A 100 3.40 16.01 3.41
N ALA A 101 3.87 15.02 4.19
CA ALA A 101 4.12 15.18 5.62
C ALA A 101 5.31 16.11 5.93
N VAL A 102 6.36 16.10 5.10
CA VAL A 102 7.60 16.87 5.36
C VAL A 102 7.57 18.29 4.82
N ILE A 103 6.67 18.62 3.89
CA ILE A 103 6.52 20.00 3.40
C ILE A 103 5.94 20.88 4.51
N ALA A 104 6.81 21.65 5.17
CA ALA A 104 6.44 22.60 6.20
C ALA A 104 5.76 23.85 5.60
N GLY A 105 4.77 24.39 6.30
CA GLY A 105 4.07 25.63 5.92
C GLY A 105 2.93 25.46 4.90
N SER A 106 2.82 24.33 4.20
CA SER A 106 1.75 24.11 3.22
C SER A 106 0.47 23.49 3.77
N PHE A 107 0.52 22.88 4.96
CA PHE A 107 -0.61 22.18 5.57
C PHE A 107 -0.67 22.40 7.08
N PRO A 108 -1.87 22.38 7.67
CA PRO A 108 -2.04 22.36 9.12
C PRO A 108 -1.25 21.21 9.78
N LEU A 109 -0.74 21.44 10.99
CA LEU A 109 0.10 20.47 11.70
C LEU A 109 -0.58 19.11 11.87
N TRP A 110 -1.87 19.12 12.22
CA TRP A 110 -2.69 17.92 12.40
C TRP A 110 -2.70 17.06 11.14
N PHE A 111 -2.93 17.67 9.98
CA PHE A 111 -2.98 16.99 8.70
C PHE A 111 -1.62 16.35 8.35
N ARG A 112 -0.50 17.03 8.61
CA ARG A 112 0.83 16.46 8.37
C ARG A 112 1.13 15.26 9.27
N ALA A 113 0.74 15.34 10.54
CA ALA A 113 0.92 14.23 11.49
C ALA A 113 0.14 12.98 11.02
N GLU A 114 -1.08 13.18 10.54
CA GLU A 114 -1.90 12.11 9.96
C GLU A 114 -1.27 11.49 8.71
N GLN A 115 -0.77 12.33 7.79
CA GLN A 115 -0.08 11.86 6.60
C GLN A 115 1.17 11.05 6.95
N ALA A 116 1.89 11.41 8.01
CA ALA A 116 3.04 10.64 8.49
C ALA A 116 2.63 9.25 9.00
N VAL A 117 1.58 9.16 9.82
CA VAL A 117 1.06 7.87 10.30
C VAL A 117 0.62 6.99 9.14
N HIS A 118 -0.09 7.55 8.16
CA HIS A 118 -0.54 6.79 7.00
C HIS A 118 0.63 6.31 6.12
N ALA A 119 1.63 7.18 5.90
CA ALA A 119 2.84 6.83 5.16
C ALA A 119 3.57 5.65 5.81
N LEU A 120 3.63 5.58 7.14
CA LEU A 120 4.24 4.47 7.87
C LEU A 120 3.48 3.16 7.64
N VAL A 121 2.14 3.16 7.71
CA VAL A 121 1.33 1.96 7.50
C VAL A 121 1.46 1.46 6.06
N ILE A 122 1.40 2.36 5.07
CA ILE A 122 1.55 1.99 3.66
C ILE A 122 2.99 1.55 3.35
N GLY A 123 3.99 2.17 3.97
CA GLY A 123 5.39 1.74 3.89
C GLY A 123 5.59 0.33 4.45
N ALA A 124 5.00 0.03 5.61
CA ALA A 124 5.00 -1.31 6.19
C ALA A 124 4.28 -2.32 5.29
N LEU A 125 3.16 -1.94 4.66
CA LEU A 125 2.46 -2.77 3.68
C LEU A 125 3.37 -3.07 2.48
N ALA A 126 4.00 -2.04 1.91
CA ALA A 126 4.94 -2.20 0.82
C ALA A 126 6.08 -3.14 1.22
N TRP A 127 6.67 -2.96 2.40
CA TRP A 127 7.71 -3.86 2.91
C TRP A 127 7.21 -5.31 3.04
N ALA A 128 6.04 -5.52 3.64
CA ALA A 128 5.45 -6.86 3.81
C ALA A 128 5.17 -7.55 2.46
N LEU A 129 4.84 -6.77 1.43
CA LEU A 129 4.68 -7.27 0.07
C LEU A 129 6.04 -7.56 -0.61
N ASN A 130 7.14 -6.95 -0.20
CA ASN A 130 8.46 -7.09 -0.85
C ASN A 130 9.45 -8.03 -0.09
N ALA A 131 9.26 -8.27 1.21
CA ALA A 131 10.24 -8.91 2.09
C ALA A 131 10.75 -10.30 1.64
N PRO A 132 9.91 -11.24 1.16
CA PRO A 132 10.41 -12.54 0.70
C PRO A 132 11.36 -12.43 -0.51
N ALA A 133 11.11 -11.48 -1.41
CA ALA A 133 11.96 -11.21 -2.56
C ALA A 133 13.28 -10.52 -2.16
N LEU A 134 13.26 -9.67 -1.13
CA LEU A 134 14.46 -8.97 -0.63
C LEU A 134 15.38 -9.90 0.18
N LEU A 135 14.80 -10.82 0.95
CA LEU A 135 15.56 -11.73 1.81
C LEU A 135 16.16 -12.92 1.02
N GLY A 136 15.44 -13.43 0.01
CA GLY A 136 15.95 -14.50 -0.87
C GLY A 136 17.13 -14.09 -1.75
N ASN A 137 17.31 -12.79 -2.02
CA ASN A 137 18.44 -12.28 -2.81
C ASN A 137 19.75 -12.13 -2.00
N ARG A 138 19.69 -12.23 -0.66
CA ARG A 138 20.89 -12.12 0.19
C ARG A 138 21.64 -13.44 0.40
N SER A 139 20.98 -14.59 0.25
CA SER A 139 21.60 -15.91 0.42
C SER A 139 22.45 -16.36 -0.78
N GLY A 140 22.32 -15.71 -1.94
CA GLY A 140 23.09 -16.02 -3.15
C GLY A 140 24.41 -15.24 -3.31
N ARG A 141 24.73 -14.32 -2.39
CA ARG A 141 25.87 -13.38 -2.56
C ARG A 141 27.08 -13.65 -1.66
N SER A 142 27.13 -14.82 -1.03
CA SER A 142 28.22 -15.23 -0.11
C SER A 142 29.04 -16.41 -0.65
N ARG A 143 29.41 -16.39 -1.94
CA ARG A 143 30.38 -17.33 -2.51
C ARG A 143 31.39 -16.57 -3.35
#